data_AF-A0A0C2ZRC6-F1
#
_entry.id   AF-A0A0C2ZRC6-F1
#
_cell.length_a   1.000
_cell.length_b   1.000
_cell.length_c   1.000
_cell.angle_alpha   90.00
_cell.angle_beta   90.00
_cell.angle_gamma   90.00
#
_symmetry.space_group_name_H-M   'P 1'
#
loop_
_entity.id
_entity.type
_entity.pdbx_description
1 polymer ?
#
loop_
_entity_poly.entity_id
_entity_poly.type
_entity_poly.pdbx_seq_one_letter_code
_entity_poly.pdbx_strand_id
1 'polypeptide(L)'
;MGKFDHIPELTGASVFQAWKTQIVLVLGREGVYNHVSDGMDPTDFAELASHLLTPANPVTPTSDERKLIQDWLKDDAIAKDIICCRLSPAILQLVPQE
;
A
#
# COMPACT_ATOMS: atom_id res chain seq x y z
N MET A 1 2.95 2.62 -23.30
CA MET A 1 2.06 3.14 -22.25
C MET A 1 2.05 2.14 -21.12
N GLY A 2 2.61 2.51 -19.97
CA GLY A 2 2.62 1.71 -18.75
C GLY A 2 1.25 1.63 -18.09
N LYS A 3 1.06 0.59 -17.25
CA LYS A 3 -0.20 0.25 -16.55
C LYS A 3 -0.81 1.43 -15.78
N PHE A 4 0.02 2.35 -15.28
CA PHE A 4 -0.38 3.44 -14.38
C PHE A 4 -0.22 4.84 -14.99
N ASP A 5 -0.06 4.97 -16.32
CA ASP A 5 0.21 6.25 -17.00
C ASP A 5 -0.86 7.33 -16.81
N HIS A 6 -2.07 6.94 -16.41
CA HIS A 6 -3.18 7.84 -16.11
C HIS A 6 -3.09 8.47 -14.71
N ILE A 7 -2.24 7.93 -13.82
CA ILE A 7 -2.02 8.47 -12.49
C ILE A 7 -1.01 9.63 -12.62
N PRO A 8 -1.33 10.84 -12.13
CA PRO A 8 -0.37 11.94 -12.10
C PRO A 8 0.84 11.56 -11.23
N GLU A 9 2.01 12.12 -11.48
CA GLU A 9 3.17 11.92 -10.61
C GLU A 9 3.05 12.82 -9.36
N LEU A 10 3.29 12.27 -8.17
CA LEU A 10 3.32 13.05 -6.94
C LEU A 10 4.64 13.83 -6.87
N THR A 11 4.54 15.14 -7.10
CA THR A 11 5.67 16.09 -7.07
C THR A 11 5.54 17.13 -5.95
N GLY A 12 4.36 17.27 -5.36
CA GLY A 12 4.10 18.21 -4.28
C GLY A 12 2.61 18.32 -3.91
N ALA A 13 2.31 19.24 -2.99
CA ALA A 13 0.98 19.37 -2.39
C ALA A 13 -0.13 19.71 -3.41
N SER A 14 0.18 20.46 -4.47
CA SER A 14 -0.80 20.87 -5.50
C SER A 14 -1.40 19.70 -6.26
N VAL A 15 -0.66 18.59 -6.42
CA VAL A 15 -1.09 17.39 -7.15
C VAL A 15 -1.55 16.26 -6.22
N PHE A 16 -1.40 16.43 -4.89
CA PHE A 16 -1.63 15.38 -3.90
C PHE A 16 -3.05 14.80 -3.95
N GLN A 17 -4.08 15.64 -4.04
CA GLN A 17 -5.47 15.14 -4.03
C GLN A 17 -5.81 14.35 -5.30
N ALA A 18 -5.32 14.78 -6.46
CA ALA A 18 -5.53 14.07 -7.71
C ALA A 18 -4.77 12.73 -7.73
N TRP A 19 -3.52 12.74 -7.25
CA TRP A 19 -2.72 11.53 -7.07
C TRP A 19 -3.40 10.54 -6.11
N LYS A 20 -3.78 11.00 -4.90
CA LYS A 20 -4.44 10.19 -3.87
C LYS A 20 -5.69 9.51 -4.44
N THR A 21 -6.55 10.27 -5.11
CA THR A 21 -7.79 9.73 -5.70
C THR A 21 -7.52 8.60 -6.68
N GLN A 22 -6.53 8.76 -7.58
CA GLN A 22 -6.20 7.74 -8.56
C GLN A 22 -5.56 6.50 -7.93
N ILE A 23 -4.66 6.69 -6.95
CA ILE A 23 -4.05 5.58 -6.21
C ILE A 23 -5.12 4.77 -5.47
N VAL A 24 -6.05 5.42 -4.77
CA VAL A 24 -7.16 4.75 -4.08
C VAL A 24 -8.00 3.91 -5.05
N LEU A 25 -8.32 4.44 -6.24
CA LEU A 25 -9.08 3.71 -7.25
C LEU A 25 -8.32 2.49 -7.78
N VAL A 26 -7.01 2.60 -7.98
CA VAL A 26 -6.18 1.48 -8.45
C VAL A 26 -6.02 0.42 -7.37
N LEU A 27 -5.74 0.81 -6.12
CA LEU A 27 -5.67 -0.12 -4.99
C LEU A 27 -7.00 -0.87 -4.80
N GLY A 28 -8.13 -0.18 -4.94
CA GLY A 28 -9.46 -0.79 -4.87
C GLY A 28 -9.71 -1.79 -6.01
N ARG A 29 -9.24 -1.49 -7.23
CA ARG A 29 -9.33 -2.43 -8.38
C ARG A 29 -8.46 -3.66 -8.21
N GLU A 30 -7.27 -3.51 -7.62
CA GLU A 30 -6.33 -4.59 -7.37
C GLU A 30 -6.67 -5.37 -6.09
N GLY A 31 -7.68 -4.94 -5.32
CA GLY A 31 -8.13 -5.62 -4.11
C GLY A 31 -7.23 -5.43 -2.88
N VAL A 32 -6.22 -4.57 -2.97
CA VAL A 32 -5.19 -4.35 -1.93
C VAL A 32 -5.40 -3.07 -1.12
N TYR A 33 -6.56 -2.40 -1.26
CA TYR A 33 -6.85 -1.17 -0.52
C TYR A 33 -6.75 -1.33 1.00
N ASN A 34 -7.10 -2.50 1.53
CA ASN A 34 -7.02 -2.83 2.95
C ASN A 34 -5.57 -2.85 3.50
N HIS A 35 -4.56 -2.84 2.62
CA HIS A 35 -3.16 -2.70 3.02
C HIS A 35 -2.75 -1.24 3.26
N VAL A 36 -3.58 -0.29 2.85
CA VAL A 36 -3.33 1.15 3.01
C VAL A 36 -4.30 1.77 3.99
N SER A 37 -5.43 1.14 4.31
CA SER A 37 -6.41 1.65 5.26
C SER A 37 -7.20 0.51 5.88
N ASP A 38 -7.41 0.55 7.20
CA ASP A 38 -8.31 -0.38 7.91
C ASP A 38 -9.80 -0.05 7.67
N GLY A 39 -10.10 0.95 6.83
CA GLY A 39 -11.45 1.24 6.33
C GLY A 39 -12.36 2.04 7.26
N MET A 40 -11.88 2.50 8.43
CA MET A 40 -12.69 3.30 9.37
C MET A 40 -12.60 4.82 9.12
N ASP A 41 -11.41 5.37 8.85
CA ASP A 41 -11.25 6.79 8.51
C ASP A 41 -10.20 7.03 7.39
N PRO A 42 -10.60 7.52 6.19
CA PRO A 42 -9.67 7.83 5.09
C PRO A 42 -8.83 9.12 5.30
N THR A 43 -9.01 9.79 6.44
CA THR A 43 -8.29 11.00 6.87
C THR A 43 -7.40 10.81 8.11
N ASP A 44 -7.50 9.69 8.83
CA ASP A 44 -6.57 9.36 9.90
C ASP A 44 -5.35 8.62 9.35
N PHE A 45 -4.22 9.31 9.31
CA PHE A 45 -2.97 8.77 8.79
C PHE A 45 -2.31 7.74 9.71
N ALA A 46 -2.71 7.66 10.99
CA ALA A 46 -2.23 6.65 11.92
C ALA A 46 -2.99 5.31 11.76
N GLU A 47 -4.23 5.33 11.27
CA GLU A 47 -5.03 4.14 10.93
C GLU A 47 -4.70 3.54 9.55
N LEU A 48 -3.74 4.12 8.81
CA LEU A 48 -3.29 3.62 7.51
C LEU A 48 -2.22 2.51 7.61
N ALA A 49 -1.79 2.14 8.82
CA ALA A 49 -0.78 1.11 9.02
C ALA A 49 -1.43 -0.29 9.03
N SER A 50 -1.45 -0.97 7.88
CA SER A 50 -1.84 -2.38 7.85
C SER A 50 -0.85 -3.21 8.67
N HIS A 51 -1.36 -3.98 9.62
CA HIS A 51 -0.54 -4.80 10.49
C HIS A 51 -0.35 -6.20 9.91
N LEU A 52 0.91 -6.61 9.74
CA LEU A 52 1.25 -8.00 9.39
C LEU A 52 0.66 -8.95 10.45
N LEU A 53 -0.04 -9.98 9.99
CA LEU A 53 -0.59 -11.01 10.86
C LEU A 53 0.52 -11.67 11.70
N THR A 54 0.32 -11.67 13.02
CA THR A 54 1.23 -12.38 13.94
C THR A 54 0.67 -13.78 14.21
N PRO A 55 1.46 -14.85 13.99
CA PRO A 55 1.03 -16.21 14.34
C PRO A 55 0.69 -16.34 15.82
N ALA A 56 -0.27 -17.20 16.15
CA ALA A 56 -0.64 -17.49 17.54
C ALA A 56 0.55 -18.05 18.34
N ASN A 57 1.44 -18.81 17.67
CA ASN A 57 2.74 -19.20 18.20
C ASN A 57 3.86 -18.83 17.20
N PRO A 58 4.69 -17.80 17.49
CA PRO A 58 5.73 -17.36 16.56
C PRO A 58 6.85 -18.38 16.35
N VAL A 59 7.03 -19.33 17.27
CA VAL A 59 8.05 -20.39 17.16
C VAL A 59 7.59 -21.50 16.22
N THR A 60 6.29 -21.71 16.11
CA THR A 60 5.71 -22.79 15.31
C THR A 60 4.41 -22.34 14.64
N PRO A 61 4.47 -21.46 13.63
CA PRO A 61 3.29 -21.10 12.85
C PRO A 61 2.70 -22.34 12.20
N THR A 62 1.39 -22.40 12.10
CA THR A 62 0.67 -23.43 11.34
C THR A 62 0.88 -23.23 9.84
N SER A 63 0.55 -24.24 9.03
CA SER A 63 0.62 -24.10 7.57
C SER A 63 -0.34 -23.03 7.05
N ASP A 64 -1.51 -22.90 7.67
CA ASP A 64 -2.53 -21.93 7.28
C ASP A 64 -2.09 -20.51 7.64
N GLU A 65 -1.54 -20.29 8.83
CA GLU A 65 -0.96 -18.99 9.22
C GLU A 65 0.19 -18.58 8.30
N ARG A 66 1.09 -19.52 7.96
CA ARG A 66 2.17 -19.23 6.99
C ARG A 66 1.63 -18.79 5.64
N LYS A 67 0.57 -19.44 5.16
CA LYS A 67 -0.05 -19.10 3.89
C LYS A 67 -0.68 -17.71 3.96
N LEU A 68 -1.43 -17.41 5.02
CA LEU A 68 -2.03 -16.09 5.24
C LEU A 68 -0.98 -14.98 5.30
N ILE A 69 0.14 -15.21 6.00
CA ILE A 69 1.26 -14.27 6.06
C ILE A 69 1.89 -14.08 4.67
N GLN A 70 2.11 -15.15 3.92
CA GLN A 70 2.68 -15.06 2.57
C GLN A 70 1.76 -14.33 1.60
N ASP A 71 0.45 -14.56 1.67
CA ASP A 71 -0.52 -13.89 0.81
C ASP A 71 -0.61 -12.40 1.19
N TRP A 72 -0.65 -12.08 2.50
CA TRP A 72 -0.58 -10.70 2.98
C TRP A 72 0.69 -9.98 2.49
N LEU A 73 1.86 -10.62 2.55
CA LEU A 73 3.13 -10.03 2.09
C LEU A 73 3.14 -9.75 0.58
N LYS A 74 2.47 -10.58 -0.23
CA LYS A 74 2.32 -10.34 -1.67
C LYS A 74 1.43 -9.13 -1.92
N ASP A 75 0.30 -9.05 -1.23
CA ASP A 75 -0.67 -7.98 -1.40
C ASP A 75 -0.09 -6.63 -0.92
N ASP A 76 0.68 -6.64 0.18
CA ASP A 76 1.45 -5.48 0.65
C ASP A 76 2.49 -5.02 -0.38
N ALA A 77 3.24 -5.95 -0.98
CA ALA A 77 4.20 -5.62 -2.03
C ALA A 77 3.53 -5.00 -3.26
N ILE A 78 2.34 -5.48 -3.64
CA ILE A 78 1.54 -4.92 -4.73
C ILE A 78 1.09 -3.49 -4.39
N ALA A 79 0.56 -3.27 -3.18
CA ALA A 79 0.14 -1.94 -2.74
C ALA A 79 1.31 -0.94 -2.74
N LYS A 80 2.47 -1.36 -2.22
CA LYS A 80 3.69 -0.54 -2.22
C LYS A 80 4.18 -0.22 -3.63
N ASP A 81 4.17 -1.19 -4.55
CA ASP A 81 4.54 -0.97 -5.96
C ASP A 81 3.63 0.07 -6.62
N ILE A 82 2.31 -0.05 -6.44
CA ILE A 82 1.33 0.90 -6.96
C ILE A 82 1.57 2.31 -6.42
N ILE A 83 1.81 2.44 -5.11
CA ILE A 83 2.07 3.75 -4.49
C ILE A 83 3.39 4.33 -5.01
N CYS A 84 4.46 3.54 -5.02
CA CYS A 84 5.81 4.01 -5.34
C CYS A 84 6.00 4.32 -6.83
N CYS A 85 5.29 3.64 -7.74
CA CYS A 85 5.45 3.81 -9.18
C CYS A 85 5.08 5.22 -9.70
N ARG A 86 4.42 6.03 -8.87
CA ARG A 86 3.97 7.39 -9.20
C ARG A 86 4.45 8.44 -8.20
N LEU A 87 5.53 8.14 -7.49
CA LEU A 87 6.25 9.13 -6.69
C LEU A 87 7.37 9.74 -7.54
N SER A 88 7.52 11.04 -7.45
CA SER A 88 8.73 11.66 -7.98
C SER A 88 9.98 11.17 -7.25
N PRO A 89 11.16 11.18 -7.89
CA PRO A 89 12.40 10.73 -7.25
C PRO A 89 12.69 11.43 -5.92
N ALA A 90 12.33 12.72 -5.81
CA ALA A 90 12.50 13.49 -4.58
C ALA A 90 11.63 12.98 -3.43
N ILE A 91 10.38 12.59 -3.72
CA ILE A 91 9.46 12.05 -2.70
C ILE A 91 9.82 10.59 -2.39
N LEU A 92 10.21 9.81 -3.40
CA LEU A 92 10.62 8.43 -3.21
C LEU A 92 11.81 8.31 -2.24
N GLN A 93 12.75 9.27 -2.27
CA GLN A 93 13.86 9.34 -1.31
C GLN A 93 13.43 9.58 0.14
N LEU A 94 12.20 10.07 0.37
CA LEU A 94 11.64 10.26 1.72
C LEU A 94 10.94 9.01 2.23
N VAL A 95 10.64 8.05 1.37
CA VAL A 95 10.02 6.77 1.77
C VAL A 95 11.11 5.88 2.36
N PRO A 96 10.95 5.40 3.62
CA PRO A 96 11.88 4.45 4.22
C PRO A 96 12.11 3.26 3.29
N GLN A 97 13.37 3.00 2.96
CA GLN A 97 13.79 1.80 2.23
C GLN A 97 14.13 0.76 3.30
N GLU A 98 13.12 0.04 3.79
CA GLU A 98 13.29 -1.12 4.68
C GLU A 98 13.63 -2.39 3.90
#